data_AF-A0A0F9NJA6-F1
#
_entry.id   AF-A0A0F9NJA6-F1
#
_cell.length_a   1.000
_cell.length_b   1.000
_cell.length_c   1.000
_cell.angle_alpha   90.00
_cell.angle_beta   90.00
_cell.angle_gamma   90.00
#
_symmetry.space_group_name_H-M   'P 1'
#
loop_
_entity.id
_entity.type
_entity.pdbx_description
1 polymer ?
#
loop_
_entity_poly.entity_id
_entity_poly.type
_entity_poly.pdbx_seq_one_letter_code
_entity_poly.pdbx_strand_id
1 'polypeptide(L)'
;MTWEKTYKYLPQYEYVSTNQHGDRYRQIADKQISCAKLSANAESANDMRHLILLSHHLNVPVHYVFTIDPQIAYIEVMAREAV
;
A
#
# COMPACT_ATOMS: atom_id res chain seq x y z
N MET A 1 11.19 -14.58 3.41
CA MET A 1 10.40 -13.50 2.79
C MET A 1 9.02 -14.03 2.42
N THR A 2 7.96 -13.26 2.68
CA THR A 2 6.57 -13.66 2.43
C THR A 2 5.87 -12.62 1.54
N TRP A 3 4.95 -13.10 0.71
CA TRP A 3 4.17 -12.28 -0.22
C TRP A 3 2.68 -12.44 0.06
N GLU A 4 2.02 -11.33 0.37
CA GLU A 4 0.59 -11.30 0.63
C GLU A 4 -0.09 -10.30 -0.32
N LYS A 5 -1.25 -10.69 -0.87
CA LYS A 5 -2.06 -9.81 -1.72
C LYS A 5 -3.30 -9.38 -0.94
N THR A 6 -3.50 -8.08 -0.84
CA THR A 6 -4.70 -7.47 -0.26
C THR A 6 -5.40 -6.61 -1.30
N TYR A 7 -6.72 -6.46 -1.16
CA TYR A 7 -7.50 -5.55 -1.99
C TYR A 7 -7.92 -4.36 -1.14
N LYS A 8 -7.65 -3.15 -1.62
CA LYS A 8 -8.14 -1.90 -1.04
C LYS A 8 -9.15 -1.29 -2.01
N TYR A 9 -10.27 -0.78 -1.51
CA TYR A 9 -11.28 -0.10 -2.32
C TYR A 9 -11.14 1.41 -2.09
N LEU A 10 -10.84 2.14 -3.16
CA LEU A 10 -10.74 3.60 -3.10
C LEU A 10 -12.04 4.20 -3.66
N PRO A 11 -12.86 4.86 -2.83
CA PRO A 11 -14.07 5.52 -3.32
C PRO A 11 -13.67 6.67 -4.23
N GLN A 12 -14.29 6.73 -5.40
CA GLN A 12 -14.14 7.81 -6.35
C GLN A 12 -15.34 8.74 -6.25
N TYR A 13 -15.06 10.03 -6.18
CA TYR A 13 -16.07 11.06 -6.07
C TYR A 13 -16.03 12.00 -7.27
N GLU A 14 -17.20 12.41 -7.75
CA GLU A 14 -17.37 13.50 -8.72
C GLU A 14 -17.88 14.74 -7.99
N TYR A 15 -17.43 15.92 -8.43
CA TYR A 15 -17.98 17.18 -7.95
C TYR A 15 -19.39 17.38 -8.53
N VAL A 16 -20.34 17.78 -7.69
CA VAL A 16 -21.74 17.99 -8.09
C VAL A 16 -22.07 19.47 -8.13
N SER A 17 -21.91 20.16 -7.00
CA SER A 17 -22.25 21.58 -6.85
C SER A 17 -21.74 22.13 -5.52
N THR A 18 -21.68 23.45 -5.38
CA THR A 18 -21.45 24.13 -4.10
C THR A 18 -22.77 24.69 -3.57
N ASN A 19 -23.01 24.56 -2.27
CA ASN A 19 -24.12 25.24 -1.58
C ASN A 19 -23.60 26.07 -0.39
N GLN A 20 -24.51 26.67 0.39
CA GLN A 20 -24.18 27.47 1.58
C GLN A 20 -23.41 26.71 2.68
N HIS A 21 -23.32 25.38 2.59
CA HIS A 21 -22.59 24.51 3.51
C HIS A 21 -21.27 23.97 2.91
N GLY A 22 -20.92 24.36 1.68
CA GLY A 22 -19.69 23.98 1.00
C GLY A 22 -19.89 23.11 -0.24
N ASP A 23 -18.80 22.48 -0.66
CA ASP A 23 -18.77 21.66 -1.87
C ASP A 23 -19.42 20.30 -1.65
N ARG A 24 -20.22 19.88 -2.63
CA ARG A 24 -20.89 18.59 -2.66
C ARG A 24 -20.22 17.71 -3.68
N TYR A 25 -19.87 16.51 -3.24
CA TYR A 25 -19.33 15.45 -4.06
C TYR A 25 -20.24 14.23 -4.00
N ARG A 26 -20.35 13.48 -5.10
CA ARG A 26 -21.12 12.24 -5.20
C ARG A 26 -20.17 11.08 -5.47
N GLN A 27 -20.33 9.98 -4.75
CA GLN A 27 -19.56 8.76 -5.02
C GLN A 27 -20.05 8.12 -6.32
N ILE A 28 -19.13 7.85 -7.25
CA ILE A 28 -19.43 7.33 -8.59
C ILE A 28 -18.98 5.89 -8.80
N ALA A 29 -17.92 5.46 -8.11
CA ALA A 29 -17.38 4.12 -8.22
C ALA A 29 -16.51 3.79 -7.01
N ASP A 30 -16.30 2.50 -6.77
CA ASP A 30 -15.26 2.00 -5.88
C ASP A 30 -14.17 1.38 -6.75
N LYS A 31 -13.04 2.08 -6.88
CA LYS A 31 -11.90 1.55 -7.60
C LYS A 31 -11.27 0.46 -6.74
N GLN A 32 -11.36 -0.79 -7.17
CA GLN A 32 -10.63 -1.88 -6.55
C GLN A 32 -9.15 -1.71 -6.87
N ILE A 33 -8.30 -1.72 -5.86
CA ILE A 33 -6.85 -1.65 -6.01
C ILE A 33 -6.21 -2.89 -5.42
N SER A 34 -5.41 -3.57 -6.24
CA SER A 34 -4.58 -4.68 -5.81
C SER A 34 -3.31 -4.14 -5.15
N CYS A 35 -3.17 -4.40 -3.87
CA CYS A 35 -1.98 -4.10 -3.07
C CYS A 35 -1.24 -5.40 -2.76
N ALA A 36 0.06 -5.44 -3.03
CA ALA A 36 0.92 -6.51 -2.58
C ALA A 36 1.76 -6.02 -1.41
N LYS A 37 1.87 -6.86 -0.37
CA LYS A 37 2.74 -6.66 0.78
C LYS A 37 3.84 -7.72 0.72
N LEU A 38 5.08 -7.25 0.57
CA LEU A 38 6.27 -8.10 0.64
C LEU A 38 6.93 -7.86 1.99
N SER A 39 7.01 -8.90 2.82
CA SER A 39 7.58 -8.83 4.16
C SER A 39 8.81 -9.72 4.32
N ALA A 40 9.76 -9.24 5.10
CA ALA A 40 10.99 -9.92 5.49
C ALA A 40 11.11 -9.92 7.01
N ASN A 41 11.69 -10.99 7.55
CA ASN A 41 12.16 -10.99 8.94
C ASN A 41 13.36 -10.04 9.04
N ALA A 42 13.31 -9.10 9.98
CA ALA A 42 14.37 -8.11 10.21
C ALA A 42 15.70 -8.73 10.66
N GLU A 43 15.68 -9.94 11.23
CA GLU A 43 16.87 -10.68 11.62
C GLU A 43 17.57 -11.38 10.45
N SER A 44 16.87 -11.57 9.33
CA SER A 44 17.44 -12.17 8.13
C SER A 44 18.13 -11.11 7.28
N ALA A 45 19.46 -11.01 7.40
CA ALA A 45 20.27 -10.06 6.61
C ALA A 45 20.07 -10.23 5.09
N ASN A 46 19.88 -11.46 4.61
CA ASN A 46 19.67 -11.72 3.19
C ASN A 46 18.30 -11.20 2.73
N ASP A 47 17.23 -11.48 3.47
CA ASP A 47 15.88 -11.02 3.11
C ASP A 47 15.77 -9.49 3.19
N MET A 48 16.38 -8.89 4.22
CA MET A 48 16.45 -7.44 4.39
C MET A 48 17.19 -6.75 3.25
N ARG A 49 18.32 -7.33 2.78
CA ARG A 49 19.04 -6.81 1.62
C ARG A 49 18.14 -6.78 0.38
N HIS A 50 17.43 -7.87 0.10
CA HIS A 50 16.52 -7.93 -1.06
C HIS A 50 15.37 -6.92 -0.92
N LEU A 51 14.79 -6.80 0.28
CA LEU A 51 13.71 -5.86 0.56
C LEU A 51 14.15 -4.41 0.32
N ILE A 52 15.33 -4.01 0.81
CA ILE A 52 15.88 -2.66 0.65
C ILE A 52 16.22 -2.36 -0.82
N LEU A 53 16.77 -3.33 -1.55
CA LEU A 53 17.05 -3.16 -2.98
C LEU A 53 15.77 -2.98 -3.80
N LEU A 54 14.74 -3.77 -3.50
CA LEU A 54 13.42 -3.64 -4.14
C LEU A 54 12.76 -2.31 -3.80
N SER A 55 12.84 -1.87 -2.54
CA SER A 55 12.28 -0.60 -2.09
C SER A 55 12.94 0.58 -2.82
N HIS A 56 14.27 0.54 -2.99
CA HIS A 56 15.01 1.54 -3.73
C HIS A 56 14.63 1.55 -5.22
N HIS A 57 14.54 0.38 -5.85
CA HIS A 57 14.21 0.28 -7.28
C HIS A 57 12.78 0.75 -7.58
N LEU A 58 11.83 0.44 -6.69
CA LEU A 58 10.43 0.82 -6.84
C LEU A 58 10.13 2.23 -6.29
N ASN A 59 11.11 2.89 -5.67
CA ASN A 59 10.95 4.15 -4.96
C ASN A 59 9.80 4.11 -3.92
N VAL A 60 9.76 3.03 -3.13
CA VAL A 60 8.76 2.79 -2.08
C VAL A 60 9.45 2.78 -0.71
N PRO A 61 8.88 3.39 0.34
CA PRO A 61 9.45 3.33 1.68
C PRO A 61 9.37 1.91 2.27
N VAL A 62 10.38 1.55 3.06
CA VAL A 62 10.35 0.35 3.90
C VAL A 62 9.72 0.70 5.24
N HIS A 63 8.74 -0.10 5.65
CA HIS A 63 8.10 -0.01 6.95
C HIS A 63 8.67 -1.06 7.90
N TYR A 64 8.91 -0.68 9.14
CA TYR A 64 9.44 -1.56 10.18
C TYR A 64 8.42 -1.75 11.31
N VAL A 65 8.24 -2.98 11.74
CA VAL A 65 7.34 -3.38 12.83
C VAL A 65 8.17 -4.12 13.87
N PHE A 66 8.48 -3.42 14.96
CA PHE A 66 9.29 -3.93 16.06
C PHE A 66 8.46 -4.50 17.22
N THR A 67 7.13 -4.40 17.14
CA THR A 67 6.20 -4.82 18.19
C THR A 67 5.87 -6.31 18.14
N ILE A 68 6.35 -7.03 17.14
CA ILE A 68 6.09 -8.45 16.90
C ILE A 68 7.44 -9.18 16.93
N ASP A 69 7.46 -10.39 17.48
CA ASP A 69 8.61 -11.29 17.49
C ASP A 69 8.32 -12.50 16.57
N PRO A 70 9.08 -12.72 15.48
CA PRO A 70 10.24 -11.94 15.04
C PRO A 70 9.86 -10.57 14.48
N GLN A 71 10.78 -9.62 14.59
CA GLN A 71 10.63 -8.28 14.03
C GLN A 71 10.48 -8.34 12.50
N ILE A 72 9.61 -7.52 11.93
CA ILE A 72 9.26 -7.60 10.50
C ILE A 72 9.51 -6.26 9.82
N ALA A 73 10.08 -6.30 8.62
CA ALA A 73 10.09 -5.18 7.69
C ALA A 73 9.24 -5.50 6.46
N TYR A 74 8.57 -4.52 5.87
CA TYR A 74 7.77 -4.73 4.66
C TYR A 74 7.73 -3.52 3.73
N ILE A 75 7.41 -3.77 2.46
CA ILE A 75 7.04 -2.76 1.47
C ILE A 75 5.62 -3.04 0.96
N GLU A 76 4.88 -1.99 0.62
CA GLU A 76 3.58 -2.11 -0.07
C GLU A 76 3.72 -1.63 -1.52
N VAL A 77 3.32 -2.48 -2.46
CA VAL A 77 3.36 -2.17 -3.90
C VAL A 77 1.94 -2.22 -4.44
N MET A 78 1.53 -1.17 -5.14
CA MET A 78 0.20 -1.07 -5.75
C MET A 78 0.31 -1.21 -7.26
N ALA A 79 -0.56 -2.02 -7.86
CA ALA A 79 -0.68 -2.07 -9.32
C ALA A 79 -1.35 -0.78 -9.82
N ARG A 80 -0.67 -0.03 -10.70
CA ARG A 80 -1.20 1.20 -11.32
C ARG A 80 -2.44 0.90 -12.18
N GLU A 81 -2.39 -0.24 -12.86
CA GLU A 81 -3.49 -0.87 -13.57
C GLU A 81 -4.14 -1.87 -12.60
N ALA A 82 -5.06 -1.38 -11.78
CA ALA A 82 -5.93 -2.27 -11.03
C ALA A 82 -7.17 -2.56 -11.87
N VAL A 83 -7.52 -3.86 -11.93
CA VAL A 83 -8.60 -4.51 -12.71
C VAL A 83 -9.88 -3.69 -12.77
#